data_AF-A0A6U9Y2G4-F1
#
_entry.id   AF-A0A6U9Y2G4-F1
#
_cell.length_a   1.000
_cell.length_b   1.000
_cell.length_c   1.000
_cell.angle_alpha   90.00
_cell.angle_beta   90.00
_cell.angle_gamma   90.00
#
_symmetry.space_group_name_H-M   'P 1'
#
loop_
_entity.id
_entity.type
_entity.pdbx_description
1 polymer ?
#
loop_
_entity_poly.entity_id
_entity_poly.type
_entity_poly.pdbx_seq_one_letter_code
_entity_poly.pdbx_strand_id
1 'polypeptide(L)'
;MASGLAASIRGSTESDTFDLAGQTPATVSTNITQAFRDAFPIDEMIRITFITGAGKLGRQKYDDGCAKAVTSSLRDLGFEDDRAASCVRECAGLFKLQHDTGKNLKTVVVFPRIKNTGDDTGGACGDAGENNTSSGGDNCLLLPPGSPEEMIALSPIGMFPNLVKNRCPSWSQKKGCNAVIADIQKLIYNLEERLMEGVVLDDNEQALYDTVSVDDLKEKHTIVKEAMQKQVETDGNITVEEQKQLVAQVSDRLETIHADLETAKAENKPKKVEKLTNVKTKVEQRKTMLTKITPKPPAPLKYQSDIVELRVELVPLNKLEESTKGRLLSVKETKTLARKDEILEEIAQLESDSRGWFEDDASFELRVKSSVASGKQAVKASSKKSSSSTGAKKNTSGSTSAWLSSTSAARKPGAKSYGKTGGSKKKTTSGGSGGIFAAMMDDSDSD
;
A
#
# COMPACT_ATOMS: atom_id res chain seq x y z
N MET A 1 -24.49 35.70 -11.84
CA MET A 1 -24.89 35.19 -13.17
C MET A 1 -23.67 34.52 -13.77
N ALA A 2 -23.61 33.18 -13.71
CA ALA A 2 -22.51 32.42 -14.31
C ALA A 2 -22.56 32.55 -15.84
N SER A 3 -21.42 32.68 -16.50
CA SER A 3 -21.33 32.64 -17.96
C SER A 3 -21.83 31.28 -18.50
N GLY A 4 -22.26 31.23 -19.77
CA GLY A 4 -22.85 30.02 -20.35
C GLY A 4 -21.99 28.76 -20.20
N LEU A 5 -20.66 28.88 -20.34
CA LEU A 5 -19.75 27.74 -20.16
C LEU A 5 -19.64 27.31 -18.69
N ALA A 6 -19.58 28.26 -17.75
CA ALA A 6 -19.51 27.94 -16.32
C ALA A 6 -20.79 27.23 -15.83
N ALA A 7 -21.95 27.66 -16.35
CA ALA A 7 -23.22 26.99 -16.08
C ALA A 7 -23.25 25.56 -16.66
N SER A 8 -22.76 25.35 -17.89
CA SER A 8 -22.64 24.02 -18.48
C SER A 8 -21.73 23.10 -17.69
N ILE A 9 -20.57 23.60 -17.24
CA ILE A 9 -19.63 22.82 -16.42
C ILE A 9 -20.29 22.40 -15.10
N ARG A 10 -21.03 23.30 -14.43
CA ARG A 10 -21.71 22.99 -13.17
C ARG A 10 -22.93 22.08 -13.34
N GLY A 11 -23.50 22.03 -14.54
CA GLY A 11 -24.62 21.14 -14.87
C GLY A 11 -24.20 19.71 -15.22
N SER A 12 -22.90 19.43 -15.40
CA SER A 12 -22.40 18.09 -15.70
C SER A 12 -22.58 17.16 -14.50
N THR A 13 -23.43 16.16 -14.65
CA THR A 13 -23.61 15.05 -13.68
C THR A 13 -22.72 13.85 -14.00
N GLU A 14 -22.03 13.88 -15.15
CA GLU A 14 -21.14 12.82 -15.61
C GLU A 14 -19.80 13.37 -16.08
N SER A 15 -18.89 12.46 -16.44
CA SER A 15 -17.53 12.79 -16.87
C SER A 15 -17.50 13.43 -18.26
N ASP A 16 -17.43 14.76 -18.31
CA ASP A 16 -17.52 15.54 -19.54
C ASP A 16 -16.19 16.07 -20.08
N THR A 17 -16.20 16.41 -21.37
CA THR A 17 -15.07 17.08 -22.05
C THR A 17 -15.51 18.39 -22.69
N PHE A 18 -14.84 19.48 -22.32
CA PHE A 18 -15.10 20.82 -22.81
C PHE A 18 -13.95 21.30 -23.72
N ASP A 19 -14.27 21.66 -24.95
CA ASP A 19 -13.32 22.21 -25.90
C ASP A 19 -13.20 23.73 -25.71
N LEU A 20 -11.98 24.24 -25.47
CA LEU A 20 -11.70 25.66 -25.30
C LEU A 20 -11.22 26.34 -26.60
N ALA A 21 -11.40 25.69 -27.76
CA ALA A 21 -11.11 26.29 -29.06
C ALA A 21 -11.83 27.64 -29.23
N GLY A 22 -11.08 28.66 -29.66
CA GLY A 22 -11.59 30.03 -29.89
C GLY A 22 -11.92 30.85 -28.64
N GLN A 23 -11.66 30.34 -27.42
CA GLN A 23 -11.83 31.10 -26.19
C GLN A 23 -10.57 31.90 -25.85
N THR A 24 -10.75 33.12 -25.34
CA THR A 24 -9.62 33.94 -24.88
C THR A 24 -9.19 33.53 -23.46
N PRO A 25 -7.91 33.68 -23.08
CA PRO A 25 -7.43 33.34 -21.74
C PRO A 25 -8.22 34.03 -20.60
N ALA A 26 -8.64 35.30 -20.80
CA ALA A 26 -9.42 36.05 -19.82
C ALA A 26 -10.83 35.45 -19.61
N THR A 27 -11.49 35.05 -20.70
CA THR A 27 -12.79 34.37 -20.65
C THR A 27 -12.66 33.01 -19.96
N VAL A 28 -11.62 32.25 -20.27
CA VAL A 28 -11.35 30.94 -19.64
C VAL A 28 -11.16 31.09 -18.13
N SER A 29 -10.31 32.03 -17.68
CA SER A 29 -10.11 32.26 -16.25
C SER A 29 -11.40 32.62 -15.51
N THR A 30 -12.23 33.49 -16.11
CA THR A 30 -13.53 33.87 -15.54
C THR A 30 -14.46 32.66 -15.42
N ASN A 31 -14.53 31.82 -16.47
CA ASN A 31 -15.43 30.66 -16.50
C ASN A 31 -14.99 29.58 -15.51
N ILE A 32 -13.69 29.29 -15.43
CA ILE A 32 -13.14 28.32 -14.47
C ILE A 32 -13.36 28.81 -13.05
N THR A 33 -13.10 30.09 -12.78
CA THR A 33 -13.35 30.69 -11.46
C THR A 33 -14.83 30.56 -11.08
N GLN A 34 -15.75 30.88 -11.97
CA GLN A 34 -17.19 30.77 -11.68
C GLN A 34 -17.67 29.33 -11.54
N ALA A 35 -17.08 28.39 -12.28
CA ALA A 35 -17.49 26.99 -12.26
C ALA A 35 -17.01 26.26 -10.99
N PHE A 36 -15.77 26.48 -10.57
CA PHE A 36 -15.12 25.72 -9.49
C PHE A 36 -15.01 26.48 -8.16
N ARG A 37 -15.57 27.71 -8.06
CA ARG A 37 -15.59 28.47 -6.81
C ARG A 37 -16.33 27.77 -5.69
N ASP A 38 -17.46 27.13 -6.00
CA ASP A 38 -18.24 26.37 -5.03
C ASP A 38 -18.16 24.88 -5.34
N ALA A 39 -18.32 24.05 -4.32
CA ALA A 39 -18.38 22.62 -4.48
C ALA A 39 -19.60 22.17 -5.30
N PHE A 40 -19.43 21.07 -6.05
CA PHE A 40 -20.44 20.50 -6.93
C PHE A 40 -21.47 19.71 -6.11
N PRO A 41 -22.78 19.86 -6.39
CA PRO A 41 -23.85 19.13 -5.73
C PRO A 41 -24.08 17.78 -6.43
N ILE A 42 -23.10 16.88 -6.38
CA ILE A 42 -23.14 15.57 -7.06
C ILE A 42 -22.72 14.46 -6.08
N ASP A 43 -23.31 13.28 -6.18
CA ASP A 43 -22.96 12.17 -5.26
C ASP A 43 -21.76 11.37 -5.78
N GLU A 44 -21.61 11.26 -7.11
CA GLU A 44 -20.53 10.50 -7.74
C GLU A 44 -19.38 11.39 -8.20
N MET A 45 -18.16 10.86 -8.12
CA MET A 45 -16.97 11.57 -8.56
C MET A 45 -16.91 11.65 -10.08
N ILE A 46 -16.92 12.86 -10.62
CA ILE A 46 -16.79 13.10 -12.06
C ILE A 46 -15.41 13.66 -12.41
N ARG A 47 -15.00 13.47 -13.67
CA ARG A 47 -13.82 14.11 -14.25
C ARG A 47 -14.23 15.10 -15.31
N ILE A 48 -13.81 16.36 -15.16
CA ILE A 48 -14.04 17.40 -16.16
C ILE A 48 -12.76 17.59 -16.97
N THR A 49 -12.81 17.32 -18.27
CA THR A 49 -11.64 17.40 -19.16
C THR A 49 -11.71 18.65 -20.03
N PHE A 50 -10.76 19.57 -19.89
CA PHE A 50 -10.64 20.74 -20.76
C PHE A 50 -9.63 20.50 -21.87
N ILE A 51 -10.00 20.68 -23.13
CA ILE A 51 -9.06 20.68 -24.26
C ILE A 51 -8.47 22.08 -24.36
N THR A 52 -7.19 22.20 -24.00
CA THR A 52 -6.48 23.49 -23.91
C THR A 52 -5.51 23.73 -25.06
N GLY A 53 -5.25 22.71 -25.87
CA GLY A 53 -4.39 22.83 -27.04
C GLY A 53 -4.38 21.59 -27.90
N ALA A 54 -3.78 21.73 -29.08
CA ALA A 54 -3.57 20.63 -30.02
C ALA A 54 -2.15 20.65 -30.59
N GLY A 55 -1.73 19.52 -31.16
CA GLY A 55 -0.48 19.37 -31.87
C GLY A 55 -0.45 20.15 -33.19
N LYS A 56 0.54 19.85 -34.04
CA LYS A 56 0.88 20.64 -35.24
C LYS A 56 -0.30 20.96 -36.17
N LEU A 57 -1.28 20.05 -36.29
CA LEU A 57 -2.44 20.20 -37.17
C LEU A 57 -3.57 21.07 -36.60
N GLY A 58 -3.65 21.25 -35.28
CA GLY A 58 -4.75 21.96 -34.60
C GLY A 58 -4.32 23.17 -33.79
N ARG A 59 -3.01 23.46 -33.71
CA ARG A 59 -2.43 24.50 -32.84
C ARG A 59 -3.06 25.88 -33.03
N GLN A 60 -3.49 26.22 -34.25
CA GLN A 60 -4.08 27.52 -34.56
C GLN A 60 -5.46 27.76 -33.93
N LYS A 61 -6.17 26.71 -33.50
CA LYS A 61 -7.52 26.82 -32.92
C LYS A 61 -7.53 27.22 -31.44
N TYR A 62 -6.40 27.09 -30.77
CA TYR A 62 -6.26 27.27 -29.34
C TYR A 62 -5.26 28.39 -29.06
N ASP A 63 -5.55 29.23 -28.08
CA ASP A 63 -4.60 30.21 -27.60
C ASP A 63 -3.50 29.51 -26.77
N ASP A 64 -2.22 29.86 -26.99
CA ASP A 64 -1.08 29.27 -26.27
C ASP A 64 -1.14 29.55 -24.75
N GLY A 65 -1.91 30.56 -24.32
CA GLY A 65 -2.15 30.92 -22.92
C GLY A 65 -3.30 30.17 -22.23
N CYS A 66 -4.14 29.42 -22.94
CA CYS A 66 -5.33 28.78 -22.36
C CYS A 66 -4.99 27.76 -21.26
N ALA A 67 -3.99 26.91 -21.46
CA ALA A 67 -3.58 25.94 -20.43
C ALA A 67 -3.09 26.63 -19.15
N LYS A 68 -2.37 27.76 -19.30
CA LYS A 68 -1.90 28.55 -18.16
C LYS A 68 -3.06 29.24 -17.46
N ALA A 69 -4.04 29.76 -18.20
CA ALA A 69 -5.24 30.39 -17.64
C ALA A 69 -6.08 29.40 -16.80
N VAL A 70 -6.30 28.18 -17.28
CA VAL A 70 -7.00 27.14 -16.52
C VAL A 70 -6.25 26.78 -15.24
N THR A 71 -4.97 26.44 -15.35
CA THR A 71 -4.17 25.96 -14.20
C THR A 71 -3.84 27.03 -13.16
N SER A 72 -3.71 28.30 -13.56
CA SER A 72 -3.58 29.42 -12.61
C SER A 72 -4.88 29.65 -11.84
N SER A 73 -6.01 29.74 -12.55
CA SER A 73 -7.31 29.95 -11.92
C SER A 73 -7.70 28.83 -10.95
N LEU A 74 -7.33 27.58 -11.26
CA LEU A 74 -7.54 26.44 -10.35
C LEU A 74 -6.65 26.53 -9.11
N ARG A 75 -5.37 26.88 -9.27
CA ARG A 75 -4.46 27.10 -8.13
C ARG A 75 -4.92 28.23 -7.21
N ASP A 76 -5.44 29.31 -7.78
CA ASP A 76 -5.98 30.44 -7.01
C ASP A 76 -7.21 30.04 -6.18
N LEU A 77 -7.93 28.98 -6.58
CA LEU A 77 -9.05 28.38 -5.84
C LEU A 77 -8.61 27.26 -4.87
N GLY A 78 -7.30 27.05 -4.71
CA GLY A 78 -6.75 26.03 -3.83
C GLY A 78 -6.82 24.61 -4.40
N PHE A 79 -6.78 24.43 -5.72
CA PHE A 79 -6.57 23.12 -6.33
C PHE A 79 -5.08 22.83 -6.52
N GLU A 80 -4.69 21.57 -6.33
CA GLU A 80 -3.30 21.12 -6.46
C GLU A 80 -3.06 20.32 -7.75
N ASP A 81 -1.84 20.39 -8.28
CA ASP A 81 -1.43 19.66 -9.50
C ASP A 81 -0.88 18.29 -9.08
N ASP A 82 -1.61 17.23 -9.43
CA ASP A 82 -1.19 15.86 -9.18
C ASP A 82 -1.30 15.02 -10.46
N ARG A 83 -0.16 14.53 -10.96
CA ARG A 83 -0.09 13.70 -12.16
C ARG A 83 -0.74 12.32 -11.98
N ALA A 84 -0.83 11.82 -10.74
CA ALA A 84 -1.43 10.54 -10.41
C ALA A 84 -2.95 10.63 -10.18
N ALA A 85 -3.52 11.84 -10.11
CA ALA A 85 -4.92 12.06 -9.81
C ALA A 85 -5.86 11.24 -10.72
N SER A 86 -6.82 10.57 -10.11
CA SER A 86 -7.76 9.67 -10.77
C SER A 86 -9.20 9.96 -10.36
N CYS A 87 -10.18 9.30 -10.99
CA CYS A 87 -11.61 9.56 -10.76
C CYS A 87 -12.08 8.88 -9.45
N VAL A 88 -11.45 9.26 -8.34
CA VAL A 88 -11.74 8.79 -6.98
C VAL A 88 -11.98 10.00 -6.08
N ARG A 89 -12.83 9.85 -5.05
CA ARG A 89 -13.22 10.97 -4.17
C ARG A 89 -12.03 11.61 -3.45
N GLU A 90 -10.99 10.85 -3.15
CA GLU A 90 -9.74 11.32 -2.54
C GLU A 90 -8.99 12.34 -3.41
N CYS A 91 -9.23 12.33 -4.73
CA CYS A 91 -8.62 13.28 -5.66
C CYS A 91 -9.47 14.54 -5.89
N ALA A 92 -10.52 14.76 -5.10
CA ALA A 92 -11.33 15.97 -5.20
C ALA A 92 -10.49 17.22 -4.87
N GLY A 93 -10.56 18.24 -5.74
CA GLY A 93 -9.70 19.41 -5.60
C GLY A 93 -8.33 19.26 -6.28
N LEU A 94 -8.08 18.18 -7.03
CA LEU A 94 -6.85 18.01 -7.81
C LEU A 94 -7.10 18.27 -9.29
N PHE A 95 -6.04 18.62 -10.02
CA PHE A 95 -6.05 18.61 -11.47
C PHE A 95 -4.76 17.99 -12.01
N LYS A 96 -4.82 17.55 -13.27
CA LYS A 96 -3.66 17.00 -13.98
C LYS A 96 -3.59 17.49 -15.41
N LEU A 97 -2.36 17.65 -15.90
CA LEU A 97 -2.10 17.90 -17.31
C LEU A 97 -1.87 16.57 -18.03
N GLN A 98 -2.60 16.37 -19.12
CA GLN A 98 -2.47 15.17 -19.95
C GLN A 98 -2.20 15.57 -21.40
N HIS A 99 -1.32 14.83 -22.05
CA HIS A 99 -1.07 14.93 -23.48
C HIS A 99 -1.48 13.62 -24.13
N ASP A 100 -2.59 13.62 -24.85
CA ASP A 100 -3.02 12.48 -25.66
C ASP A 100 -2.22 12.49 -26.97
N THR A 101 -1.20 11.63 -27.04
CA THR A 101 -0.33 11.49 -28.21
C THR A 101 -1.02 10.80 -29.39
N GLY A 102 -2.12 10.06 -29.15
CA GLY A 102 -2.91 9.44 -30.20
C GLY A 102 -3.80 10.46 -30.93
N LYS A 103 -4.41 11.37 -30.17
CA LYS A 103 -5.27 12.44 -30.72
C LYS A 103 -4.55 13.77 -30.95
N ASN A 104 -3.28 13.86 -30.53
CA ASN A 104 -2.49 15.10 -30.53
C ASN A 104 -3.19 16.25 -29.78
N LEU A 105 -3.79 15.98 -28.63
CA LEU A 105 -4.50 16.97 -27.82
C LEU A 105 -3.84 17.17 -26.46
N LYS A 106 -3.74 18.42 -26.04
CA LYS A 106 -3.35 18.79 -24.68
C LYS A 106 -4.61 19.06 -23.88
N THR A 107 -4.75 18.35 -22.78
CA THR A 107 -5.92 18.45 -21.91
C THR A 107 -5.51 18.75 -20.48
N VAL A 108 -6.39 19.45 -19.77
CA VAL A 108 -6.34 19.62 -18.32
C VAL A 108 -7.54 18.88 -17.76
N VAL A 109 -7.30 17.83 -16.98
CA VAL A 109 -8.35 17.07 -16.31
C VAL A 109 -8.48 17.59 -14.90
N VAL A 110 -9.68 17.98 -14.51
CA VAL A 110 -9.99 18.58 -13.21
C VAL A 110 -10.96 17.66 -12.49
N PHE A 111 -10.70 17.47 -11.20
CA PHE A 111 -11.50 16.69 -10.28
C PHE A 111 -12.19 17.67 -9.32
N PRO A 112 -13.47 18.01 -9.55
CA PRO A 112 -14.16 19.05 -8.77
C PRO A 112 -14.26 18.67 -7.30
N ARG A 113 -14.32 19.68 -6.43
CA ARG A 113 -14.72 19.48 -5.03
C ARG A 113 -16.21 19.14 -5.00
N ILE A 114 -16.58 18.15 -4.21
CA ILE A 114 -17.96 17.69 -4.07
C ILE A 114 -18.50 18.14 -2.72
N LYS A 115 -19.75 18.60 -2.67
CA LYS A 115 -20.46 18.78 -1.40
C LYS A 115 -20.81 17.40 -0.86
N ASN A 116 -20.18 17.00 0.25
CA ASN A 116 -20.72 15.90 1.03
C ASN A 116 -22.07 16.37 1.57
N THR A 117 -23.14 15.63 1.29
CA THR A 117 -24.52 15.92 1.69
C THR A 117 -24.76 15.86 3.21
N GLY A 118 -23.71 15.94 4.03
CA GLY A 118 -23.76 16.07 5.49
C GLY A 118 -23.11 17.35 6.05
N ASP A 119 -22.58 18.24 5.21
CA ASP A 119 -21.72 19.35 5.67
C ASP A 119 -22.19 20.71 5.11
N ASP A 120 -23.37 21.16 5.56
CA ASP A 120 -23.85 22.53 5.34
C ASP A 120 -24.13 23.19 6.70
N THR A 121 -23.09 23.64 7.39
CA THR A 121 -23.14 24.88 8.18
C THR A 121 -21.83 25.66 8.05
N GLY A 122 -21.83 26.64 7.16
CA GLY A 122 -20.75 27.61 7.07
C GLY A 122 -20.67 28.50 8.31
N GLY A 123 -19.45 28.77 8.76
CA GLY A 123 -19.17 29.74 9.82
C GLY A 123 -17.74 30.25 9.71
N ALA A 124 -17.60 31.54 9.46
CA ALA A 124 -16.34 32.22 9.22
C ALA A 124 -15.47 32.38 10.48
N CYS A 125 -14.17 32.56 10.24
CA CYS A 125 -13.11 33.16 11.07
C CYS A 125 -13.39 33.51 12.54
N GLY A 126 -12.55 32.97 13.43
CA GLY A 126 -12.37 33.46 14.80
C GLY A 126 -11.18 32.80 15.49
N ASP A 127 -10.13 33.60 15.71
CA ASP A 127 -8.91 33.30 16.47
C ASP A 127 -9.16 33.13 17.99
N ALA A 128 -8.21 32.46 18.65
CA ALA A 128 -7.94 32.36 20.09
C ALA A 128 -8.66 31.29 20.95
N GLY A 129 -7.84 30.48 21.66
CA GLY A 129 -8.17 29.96 22.99
C GLY A 129 -7.91 28.48 23.24
N GLU A 130 -6.89 28.18 24.07
CA GLU A 130 -6.58 26.87 24.63
C GLU A 130 -7.70 26.26 25.52
N ASN A 131 -7.56 24.94 25.73
CA ASN A 131 -8.13 24.06 26.77
C ASN A 131 -9.47 23.33 26.52
N ASN A 132 -9.29 22.05 26.19
CA ASN A 132 -9.72 20.88 26.97
C ASN A 132 -11.16 20.32 26.79
N THR A 133 -11.18 19.05 26.36
CA THR A 133 -12.10 17.96 26.68
C THR A 133 -13.48 17.86 25.97
N SER A 134 -13.55 16.80 25.14
CA SER A 134 -14.69 15.91 24.85
C SER A 134 -15.73 16.25 23.78
N SER A 135 -15.85 15.27 22.88
CA SER A 135 -17.04 14.81 22.16
C SER A 135 -17.75 15.76 21.20
N GLY A 136 -17.59 15.50 19.90
CA GLY A 136 -18.53 15.96 18.88
C GLY A 136 -17.96 15.91 17.47
N GLY A 137 -18.19 14.80 16.77
CA GLY A 137 -18.43 14.82 15.32
C GLY A 137 -17.25 15.04 14.38
N ASP A 138 -16.14 14.32 14.56
CA ASP A 138 -15.32 14.00 13.40
C ASP A 138 -15.96 12.81 12.70
N ASN A 139 -16.31 12.97 11.41
CA ASN A 139 -16.68 11.87 10.49
C ASN A 139 -15.46 10.97 10.25
N CYS A 140 -14.90 10.40 11.32
CA CYS A 140 -13.89 9.38 11.23
C CYS A 140 -14.62 8.11 10.83
N LEU A 141 -14.53 7.75 9.54
CA LEU A 141 -14.94 6.43 9.07
C LEU A 141 -14.35 5.39 10.03
N LEU A 142 -15.22 4.52 10.58
CA LEU A 142 -14.83 3.52 11.58
C LEU A 142 -13.64 2.68 11.11
N LEU A 143 -13.61 2.42 9.80
CA LEU A 143 -12.47 1.86 9.10
C LEU A 143 -12.01 2.89 8.05
N PRO A 144 -10.75 3.36 8.10
CA PRO A 144 -10.26 4.31 7.12
C PRO A 144 -10.30 3.73 5.69
N PRO A 145 -10.64 4.52 4.67
CA PRO A 145 -10.69 4.05 3.30
C PRO A 145 -9.29 3.65 2.82
N GLY A 146 -9.19 2.53 2.10
CA GLY A 146 -7.93 1.97 1.65
C GLY A 146 -7.07 1.35 2.76
N SER A 147 -7.59 1.25 3.99
CA SER A 147 -6.88 0.60 5.10
C SER A 147 -6.90 -0.94 4.96
N PRO A 148 -5.89 -1.63 5.52
CA PRO A 148 -5.92 -3.08 5.64
C PRO A 148 -7.20 -3.60 6.31
N GLU A 149 -7.69 -2.90 7.32
CA GLU A 149 -8.88 -3.23 8.10
C GLU A 149 -10.15 -3.19 7.23
N GLU A 150 -10.35 -2.11 6.46
CA GLU A 150 -11.46 -1.98 5.52
C GLU A 150 -11.40 -3.08 4.44
N MET A 151 -10.22 -3.29 3.85
CA MET A 151 -10.04 -4.32 2.82
C MET A 151 -10.33 -5.73 3.36
N ILE A 152 -9.98 -6.01 4.61
CA ILE A 152 -10.31 -7.28 5.26
C ILE A 152 -11.82 -7.39 5.50
N ALA A 153 -12.44 -6.35 6.06
CA ALA A 153 -13.86 -6.33 6.37
C ALA A 153 -14.72 -6.54 5.11
N LEU A 154 -14.47 -5.74 4.07
CA LEU A 154 -15.29 -5.69 2.86
C LEU A 154 -14.93 -6.74 1.80
N SER A 155 -13.80 -7.42 1.92
CA SER A 155 -13.42 -8.45 0.93
C SER A 155 -14.39 -9.64 0.95
N PRO A 156 -14.89 -10.09 -0.21
CA PRO A 156 -15.64 -11.33 -0.31
C PRO A 156 -14.82 -12.54 0.12
N ILE A 157 -15.46 -13.47 0.82
CA ILE A 157 -14.81 -14.68 1.37
C ILE A 157 -14.02 -15.46 0.32
N GLY A 158 -14.52 -15.57 -0.91
CA GLY A 158 -13.83 -16.28 -2.01
C GLY A 158 -12.53 -15.62 -2.47
N MET A 159 -12.36 -14.31 -2.26
CA MET A 159 -11.13 -13.58 -2.61
C MET A 159 -10.16 -13.48 -1.44
N PHE A 160 -10.65 -13.63 -0.21
CA PHE A 160 -9.89 -13.45 1.01
C PHE A 160 -8.63 -14.34 1.13
N PRO A 161 -8.65 -15.65 0.77
CA PRO A 161 -7.42 -16.46 0.78
C PRO A 161 -6.30 -15.91 -0.11
N ASN A 162 -6.65 -15.36 -1.27
CA ASN A 162 -5.68 -14.76 -2.19
C ASN A 162 -5.16 -13.43 -1.64
N LEU A 163 -6.01 -12.65 -0.98
CA LEU A 163 -5.64 -11.42 -0.30
C LEU A 163 -4.62 -11.71 0.82
N VAL A 164 -4.90 -12.68 1.69
CA VAL A 164 -3.97 -13.11 2.76
C VAL A 164 -2.64 -13.60 2.17
N LYS A 165 -2.68 -14.40 1.11
CA LYS A 165 -1.47 -14.91 0.45
C LYS A 165 -0.58 -13.79 -0.11
N ASN A 166 -1.17 -12.77 -0.71
CA ASN A 166 -0.45 -11.70 -1.40
C ASN A 166 -0.02 -10.56 -0.47
N ARG A 167 -0.85 -10.23 0.53
CA ARG A 167 -0.63 -9.08 1.43
C ARG A 167 0.04 -9.45 2.74
N CYS A 168 -0.13 -10.68 3.21
CA CYS A 168 0.44 -11.19 4.46
C CYS A 168 1.37 -12.40 4.21
N PRO A 169 2.50 -12.24 3.48
CA PRO A 169 3.40 -13.35 3.16
C PRO A 169 4.08 -13.99 4.39
N SER A 170 4.33 -13.23 5.47
CA SER A 170 4.95 -13.75 6.69
C SER A 170 3.91 -14.38 7.63
N TRP A 171 4.38 -15.16 8.61
CA TRP A 171 3.52 -15.67 9.68
C TRP A 171 3.12 -14.56 10.66
N SER A 172 4.03 -13.63 11.00
CA SER A 172 3.74 -12.49 11.87
C SER A 172 2.64 -11.58 11.30
N GLN A 173 2.67 -11.33 9.99
CA GLN A 173 1.65 -10.53 9.30
C GLN A 173 0.29 -11.24 9.27
N LYS A 174 0.28 -12.58 9.14
CA LYS A 174 -0.97 -13.35 9.26
C LYS A 174 -1.52 -13.30 10.68
N LYS A 175 -0.64 -13.36 11.70
CA LYS A 175 -1.04 -13.17 13.11
C LYS A 175 -1.67 -11.78 13.32
N GLY A 176 -1.08 -10.73 12.75
CA GLY A 176 -1.65 -9.38 12.79
C GLY A 176 -3.00 -9.28 12.08
N CYS A 177 -3.13 -9.86 10.88
CA CYS A 177 -4.41 -9.96 10.17
C CYS A 177 -5.48 -10.67 11.02
N ASN A 178 -5.11 -11.76 11.71
CA ASN A 178 -6.02 -12.47 12.59
C ASN A 178 -6.48 -11.63 13.79
N ALA A 179 -5.59 -10.80 14.36
CA ALA A 179 -5.94 -9.87 15.44
C ALA A 179 -6.92 -8.79 14.95
N VAL A 180 -6.66 -8.21 13.78
CA VAL A 180 -7.54 -7.21 13.17
C VAL A 180 -8.93 -7.76 12.88
N ILE A 181 -9.04 -9.00 12.38
CA ILE A 181 -10.36 -9.64 12.21
C ILE A 181 -11.11 -9.73 13.55
N ALA A 182 -10.41 -10.10 14.63
CA ALA A 182 -11.01 -10.17 15.96
C ALA A 182 -11.43 -8.79 16.48
N ASP A 183 -10.66 -7.75 16.19
CA ASP A 183 -11.01 -6.37 16.58
C ASP A 183 -12.21 -5.85 15.79
N ILE A 184 -12.31 -6.16 14.48
CA ILE A 184 -13.49 -5.86 13.68
C ILE A 184 -14.70 -6.63 14.21
N GLN A 185 -14.55 -7.91 14.59
CA GLN A 185 -15.65 -8.67 15.21
C GLN A 185 -16.16 -8.01 16.48
N LYS A 186 -15.26 -7.60 17.39
CA LYS A 186 -15.64 -6.87 18.61
C LYS A 186 -16.36 -5.56 18.28
N LEU A 187 -15.89 -4.85 17.27
CA LEU A 187 -16.54 -3.62 16.82
C LEU A 187 -17.99 -3.90 16.38
N ILE A 188 -18.23 -4.91 15.55
CA ILE A 188 -19.58 -5.28 15.11
C ILE A 188 -20.45 -5.74 16.30
N TYR A 189 -19.90 -6.51 17.24
CA TYR A 189 -20.62 -6.91 18.45
C TYR A 189 -21.02 -5.72 19.32
N ASN A 190 -20.15 -4.71 19.46
CA ASN A 190 -20.49 -3.48 20.18
C ASN A 190 -21.60 -2.69 19.47
N LEU A 191 -21.64 -2.69 18.14
CA LEU A 191 -22.73 -2.07 17.37
C LEU A 191 -24.05 -2.82 17.57
N GLU A 192 -24.01 -4.16 17.58
CA GLU A 192 -25.17 -5.00 17.87
C GLU A 192 -25.70 -4.77 19.28
N GLU A 193 -24.83 -4.67 20.28
CA GLU A 193 -25.19 -4.36 21.66
C GLU A 193 -25.88 -2.99 21.77
N ARG A 194 -25.32 -1.96 21.13
CA ARG A 194 -25.95 -0.63 21.07
C ARG A 194 -27.33 -0.65 20.43
N LEU A 195 -27.51 -1.42 19.36
CA LEU A 195 -28.82 -1.61 18.73
C LEU A 195 -29.81 -2.32 19.68
N MET A 196 -29.36 -3.33 20.43
CA MET A 196 -30.18 -4.02 21.43
C MET A 196 -30.60 -3.11 22.60
N GLU A 197 -29.74 -2.16 22.98
CA GLU A 197 -30.04 -1.13 23.99
C GLU A 197 -30.99 -0.03 23.48
N GLY A 198 -31.29 -0.03 22.18
CA GLY A 198 -32.15 0.97 21.53
C GLY A 198 -31.42 2.27 21.17
N VAL A 199 -30.08 2.26 21.14
CA VAL A 199 -29.26 3.37 20.67
C VAL A 199 -29.23 3.35 19.14
N VAL A 200 -29.60 4.46 18.51
CA VAL A 200 -29.53 4.62 17.05
C VAL A 200 -28.06 4.71 16.64
N LEU A 201 -27.68 3.91 15.65
CA LEU A 201 -26.37 3.98 15.01
C LEU A 201 -26.30 5.16 14.05
N ASP A 202 -25.12 5.75 13.89
CA ASP A 202 -24.91 6.75 12.83
C ASP A 202 -24.87 6.10 11.44
N ASP A 203 -24.90 6.91 10.37
CA ASP A 203 -24.96 6.41 8.99
C ASP A 203 -23.73 5.54 8.62
N ASN A 204 -22.55 5.82 9.19
CA ASN A 204 -21.32 5.07 8.92
C ASN A 204 -21.31 3.75 9.69
N GLU A 205 -21.75 3.77 10.95
CA GLU A 205 -21.96 2.60 11.81
C GLU A 205 -22.98 1.65 11.20
N GLN A 206 -24.11 2.18 10.74
CA GLN A 206 -25.16 1.41 10.09
C GLN A 206 -24.66 0.79 8.78
N ALA A 207 -23.96 1.57 7.93
CA ALA A 207 -23.41 1.05 6.68
C ALA A 207 -22.40 -0.09 6.91
N LEU A 208 -21.55 0.02 7.93
CA LEU A 208 -20.60 -1.03 8.29
C LEU A 208 -21.31 -2.28 8.81
N TYR A 209 -22.29 -2.11 9.71
CA TYR A 209 -23.09 -3.20 10.27
C TYR A 209 -23.88 -3.95 9.19
N ASP A 210 -24.48 -3.24 8.25
CA ASP A 210 -25.28 -3.82 7.16
C ASP A 210 -24.40 -4.57 6.14
N THR A 211 -23.16 -4.15 5.97
CA THR A 211 -22.25 -4.71 4.95
C THR A 211 -21.43 -5.88 5.49
N VAL A 212 -21.01 -5.84 6.75
CA VAL A 212 -20.05 -6.79 7.32
C VAL A 212 -20.76 -7.84 8.16
N SER A 213 -20.81 -9.07 7.64
CA SER A 213 -21.36 -10.23 8.35
C SER A 213 -20.38 -10.78 9.39
N VAL A 214 -20.86 -10.99 10.63
CA VAL A 214 -20.10 -11.64 11.71
C VAL A 214 -19.70 -13.07 11.33
N ASP A 215 -20.57 -13.79 10.62
CA ASP A 215 -20.29 -15.16 10.20
C ASP A 215 -19.17 -15.21 9.14
N ASP A 216 -19.16 -14.25 8.21
CA ASP A 216 -18.08 -14.10 7.24
C ASP A 216 -16.75 -13.80 7.94
N LEU A 217 -16.76 -12.94 8.98
CA LEU A 217 -15.56 -12.66 9.78
C LEU A 217 -15.06 -13.92 10.51
N LYS A 218 -15.95 -14.76 11.05
CA LYS A 218 -15.58 -16.04 11.69
C LYS A 218 -14.96 -17.01 10.70
N GLU A 219 -15.49 -17.08 9.48
CA GLU A 219 -14.91 -17.91 8.42
C GLU A 219 -13.53 -17.37 7.99
N LYS A 220 -13.40 -16.05 7.78
CA LYS A 220 -12.11 -15.39 7.50
C LYS A 220 -11.09 -15.69 8.59
N HIS A 221 -11.48 -15.60 9.86
CA HIS A 221 -10.62 -15.93 11.00
C HIS A 221 -10.13 -17.39 10.94
N THR A 222 -11.00 -18.33 10.56
CA THR A 222 -10.64 -19.75 10.37
C THR A 222 -9.66 -19.93 9.22
N ILE A 223 -9.88 -19.26 8.08
CA ILE A 223 -8.97 -19.29 6.92
C ILE A 223 -7.57 -18.78 7.31
N VAL A 224 -7.46 -17.68 8.06
CA VAL A 224 -6.15 -17.16 8.50
C VAL A 224 -5.47 -18.15 9.44
N LYS A 225 -6.19 -18.72 10.41
CA LYS A 225 -5.66 -19.73 11.34
C LYS A 225 -5.13 -20.96 10.61
N GLU A 226 -5.89 -21.50 9.66
CA GLU A 226 -5.46 -22.64 8.85
C GLU A 226 -4.24 -22.30 8.00
N ALA A 227 -4.20 -21.10 7.40
CA ALA A 227 -3.04 -20.64 6.63
C ALA A 227 -1.79 -20.49 7.50
N MET A 228 -1.93 -19.97 8.73
CA MET A 228 -0.85 -19.89 9.71
C MET A 228 -0.37 -21.28 10.12
N GLN A 229 -1.29 -22.20 10.39
CA GLN A 229 -0.96 -23.57 10.76
C GLN A 229 -0.20 -24.27 9.63
N LYS A 230 -0.71 -24.20 8.40
CA LYS A 230 -0.08 -24.77 7.22
C LYS A 230 1.34 -24.22 7.00
N GLN A 231 1.52 -22.91 7.18
CA GLN A 231 2.83 -22.27 7.00
C GLN A 231 3.87 -22.79 8.00
N VAL A 232 3.47 -23.07 9.25
CA VAL A 232 4.37 -23.58 10.28
C VAL A 232 4.57 -25.09 10.14
N GLU A 233 3.47 -25.84 10.01
CA GLU A 233 3.48 -27.30 10.17
C GLU A 233 3.78 -28.05 8.87
N THR A 234 3.24 -27.56 7.75
CA THR A 234 3.39 -28.23 6.45
C THR A 234 4.56 -27.67 5.68
N ASP A 235 4.63 -26.34 5.56
CA ASP A 235 5.60 -25.69 4.68
C ASP A 235 6.93 -25.41 5.38
N GLY A 236 6.95 -25.38 6.72
CA GLY A 236 8.14 -25.00 7.51
C GLY A 236 8.66 -23.60 7.16
N ASN A 237 7.78 -22.72 6.68
CA ASN A 237 8.17 -21.50 5.97
C ASN A 237 8.10 -20.27 6.89
N ILE A 238 8.95 -20.25 7.91
CA ILE A 238 9.04 -19.20 8.93
C ILE A 238 10.43 -18.56 8.95
N THR A 239 10.50 -17.29 9.33
CA THR A 239 11.75 -16.55 9.54
C THR A 239 12.37 -16.88 10.90
N VAL A 240 13.62 -16.48 11.10
CA VAL A 240 14.35 -16.71 12.37
C VAL A 240 13.63 -16.05 13.55
N GLU A 241 13.08 -14.86 13.35
CA GLU A 241 12.38 -14.12 14.39
C GLU A 241 11.03 -14.75 14.73
N GLU A 242 10.28 -15.16 13.71
CA GLU A 242 9.02 -15.88 13.90
C GLU A 242 9.25 -17.20 14.62
N GLN A 243 10.31 -17.93 14.29
CA GLN A 243 10.70 -19.14 15.01
C GLN A 243 10.99 -18.84 16.48
N LYS A 244 11.74 -17.77 16.78
CA LYS A 244 12.03 -17.35 18.15
C LYS A 244 10.75 -16.97 18.91
N GLN A 245 9.85 -16.21 18.28
CA GLN A 245 8.55 -15.83 18.86
C GLN A 245 7.66 -17.06 19.13
N LEU A 246 7.59 -18.01 18.19
CA LEU A 246 6.83 -19.24 18.33
C LEU A 246 7.39 -20.15 19.43
N VAL A 247 8.71 -20.28 19.53
CA VAL A 247 9.38 -21.05 20.59
C VAL A 247 9.20 -20.40 21.96
N ALA A 248 9.22 -19.06 22.02
CA ALA A 248 8.91 -18.31 23.24
C ALA A 248 7.46 -18.59 23.69
N GLN A 249 6.47 -18.40 22.81
CA GLN A 249 5.06 -18.70 23.12
C GLN A 249 4.84 -20.14 23.61
N VAL A 250 5.52 -21.11 22.99
CA VAL A 250 5.45 -22.51 23.42
C VAL A 250 6.14 -22.73 24.77
N SER A 251 7.21 -22.01 25.06
CA SER A 251 7.92 -22.09 26.34
C SER A 251 7.10 -21.45 27.46
N ASP A 252 6.53 -20.26 27.25
CA ASP A 252 5.63 -19.60 28.21
C ASP A 252 4.43 -20.49 28.54
N ARG A 253 3.84 -21.14 27.52
CA ARG A 253 2.74 -22.09 27.73
C ARG A 253 3.17 -23.32 28.53
N LEU A 254 4.39 -23.83 28.32
CA LEU A 254 4.93 -24.92 29.14
C LEU A 254 5.08 -24.50 30.59
N GLU A 255 5.55 -23.27 30.85
CA GLU A 255 5.67 -22.73 32.21
C GLU A 255 4.30 -22.64 32.90
N THR A 256 3.26 -22.15 32.22
CA THR A 256 1.89 -22.15 32.74
C THR A 256 1.40 -23.57 33.05
N ILE A 257 1.57 -24.52 32.11
CA ILE A 257 1.15 -25.91 32.32
C ILE A 257 1.92 -26.56 33.48
N HIS A 258 3.19 -26.22 33.66
CA HIS A 258 3.99 -26.67 34.78
C HIS A 258 3.45 -26.14 36.11
N ALA A 259 3.14 -24.84 36.21
CA ALA A 259 2.53 -24.26 37.41
C ALA A 259 1.15 -24.88 37.74
N ASP A 260 0.32 -25.09 36.71
CA ASP A 260 -1.00 -25.73 36.85
C ASP A 260 -0.88 -27.20 37.28
N LEU A 261 0.15 -27.91 36.80
CA LEU A 261 0.42 -29.29 37.21
C LEU A 261 0.81 -29.38 38.67
N GLU A 262 1.69 -28.50 39.14
CA GLU A 262 2.09 -28.48 40.56
C GLU A 262 0.90 -28.14 41.47
N THR A 263 0.07 -27.17 41.06
CA THR A 263 -1.18 -26.83 41.78
C THR A 263 -2.17 -28.00 41.79
N ALA A 264 -2.40 -28.66 40.65
CA ALA A 264 -3.32 -29.78 40.55
C ALA A 264 -2.86 -31.03 41.32
N LYS A 265 -1.53 -31.23 41.46
CA LYS A 265 -0.95 -32.26 42.32
C LYS A 265 -1.13 -31.91 43.80
N ALA A 266 -0.89 -30.67 44.19
CA ALA A 266 -1.10 -30.20 45.56
C ALA A 266 -2.57 -30.33 45.99
N GLU A 267 -3.51 -30.09 45.07
CA GLU A 267 -4.96 -30.21 45.29
C GLU A 267 -5.51 -31.64 45.13
N ASN A 268 -4.67 -32.65 44.85
CA ASN A 268 -5.08 -34.04 44.59
C ASN A 268 -6.21 -34.18 43.54
N LYS A 269 -6.09 -33.48 42.40
CA LYS A 269 -7.04 -33.56 41.28
C LYS A 269 -6.50 -34.44 40.14
N PRO A 270 -6.56 -35.80 40.23
CA PRO A 270 -5.88 -36.71 39.31
C PRO A 270 -6.33 -36.58 37.85
N LYS A 271 -7.62 -36.33 37.61
CA LYS A 271 -8.16 -36.10 36.26
C LYS A 271 -7.60 -34.82 35.60
N LYS A 272 -7.32 -33.78 36.40
CA LYS A 272 -6.72 -32.53 35.90
C LYS A 272 -5.23 -32.74 35.60
N VAL A 273 -4.53 -33.49 36.45
CA VAL A 273 -3.12 -33.87 36.22
C VAL A 273 -2.96 -34.66 34.92
N GLU A 274 -3.78 -35.69 34.69
CA GLU A 274 -3.71 -36.50 33.47
C GLU A 274 -3.95 -35.65 32.19
N LYS A 275 -4.99 -34.81 32.20
CA LYS A 275 -5.27 -33.88 31.09
C LYS A 275 -4.08 -32.94 30.83
N LEU A 276 -3.54 -32.31 31.87
CA LEU A 276 -2.42 -31.39 31.73
C LEU A 276 -1.13 -32.09 31.27
N THR A 277 -0.87 -33.33 31.68
CA THR A 277 0.27 -34.11 31.16
C THR A 277 0.13 -34.43 29.67
N ASN A 278 -1.08 -34.73 29.20
CA ASN A 278 -1.35 -34.95 27.77
C ASN A 278 -1.24 -33.67 26.95
N VAL A 279 -1.59 -32.51 27.51
CA VAL A 279 -1.36 -31.21 26.86
C VAL A 279 0.14 -30.91 26.83
N LYS A 280 0.85 -31.14 27.94
CA LYS A 280 2.30 -30.93 28.04
C LYS A 280 3.06 -31.68 26.95
N THR A 281 2.79 -32.97 26.75
CA THR A 281 3.47 -33.77 25.72
C THR A 281 3.24 -33.23 24.30
N LYS A 282 2.02 -32.78 23.99
CA LYS A 282 1.70 -32.14 22.69
C LYS A 282 2.46 -30.82 22.51
N VAL A 283 2.55 -30.00 23.56
CA VAL A 283 3.27 -28.71 23.52
C VAL A 283 4.79 -28.94 23.39
N GLU A 284 5.34 -29.95 24.07
CA GLU A 284 6.74 -30.36 23.91
C GLU A 284 7.03 -30.87 22.49
N GLN A 285 6.15 -31.69 21.91
CA GLN A 285 6.27 -32.13 20.51
C GLN A 285 6.32 -30.93 19.56
N ARG A 286 5.44 -29.93 19.76
CA ARG A 286 5.46 -28.68 19.00
C ARG A 286 6.78 -27.91 19.17
N LYS A 287 7.32 -27.82 20.38
CA LYS A 287 8.64 -27.20 20.61
C LYS A 287 9.72 -27.88 19.79
N THR A 288 9.77 -29.22 19.82
CA THR A 288 10.77 -29.97 19.04
C THR A 288 10.60 -29.79 17.54
N MET A 289 9.36 -29.73 17.05
CA MET A 289 9.06 -29.46 15.65
C MET A 289 9.57 -28.08 15.23
N LEU A 290 9.24 -27.04 15.99
CA LEU A 290 9.65 -25.67 15.69
C LEU A 290 11.18 -25.53 15.65
N THR A 291 11.91 -26.17 16.57
CA THR A 291 13.37 -26.13 16.60
C THR A 291 14.04 -26.87 15.44
N LYS A 292 13.34 -27.81 14.79
CA LYS A 292 13.86 -28.57 13.64
C LYS A 292 13.68 -27.82 12.31
N ILE A 293 12.82 -26.80 12.26
CA ILE A 293 12.59 -26.02 11.05
C ILE A 293 13.82 -25.17 10.76
N THR A 294 14.31 -25.24 9.52
CA THR A 294 15.36 -24.35 9.01
C THR A 294 14.72 -23.02 8.60
N PRO A 295 15.01 -21.89 9.27
CA PRO A 295 14.33 -20.64 8.98
C PRO A 295 14.73 -20.06 7.63
N LYS A 296 13.77 -19.41 6.96
CA LYS A 296 14.04 -18.65 5.74
C LYS A 296 14.59 -17.25 6.06
N PRO A 297 15.35 -16.65 5.12
CA PRO A 297 15.64 -15.22 5.19
C PRO A 297 14.36 -14.38 5.07
N PRO A 298 14.37 -13.13 5.57
CA PRO A 298 13.27 -12.20 5.38
C PRO A 298 12.92 -11.99 3.91
N ALA A 299 11.66 -11.73 3.61
CA ALA A 299 11.22 -11.45 2.24
C ALA A 299 11.89 -10.18 1.68
N PRO A 300 12.22 -10.11 0.39
CA PRO A 300 12.79 -8.90 -0.22
C PRO A 300 11.79 -7.73 -0.16
N LEU A 301 12.29 -6.49 -0.23
CA LEU A 301 11.44 -5.31 -0.38
C LEU A 301 10.69 -5.34 -1.72
N LYS A 302 9.53 -4.68 -1.79
CA LYS A 302 8.71 -4.65 -3.01
C LYS A 302 9.47 -3.99 -4.17
N TYR A 303 10.18 -2.89 -3.88
CA TYR A 303 10.98 -2.13 -4.84
C TYR A 303 12.48 -2.43 -4.71
N GLN A 304 12.84 -3.66 -4.33
CA GLN A 304 14.23 -4.06 -4.05
C GLN A 304 15.18 -3.80 -5.23
N SER A 305 14.74 -4.02 -6.47
CA SER A 305 15.56 -3.77 -7.67
C SER A 305 15.92 -2.30 -7.79
N ASP A 306 14.91 -1.44 -7.67
CA ASP A 306 15.01 -0.01 -7.94
C ASP A 306 15.83 0.65 -6.84
N ILE A 307 15.61 0.24 -5.58
CA ILE A 307 16.44 0.64 -4.43
C ILE A 307 17.90 0.23 -4.64
N VAL A 308 18.18 -0.94 -5.21
CA VAL A 308 19.55 -1.38 -5.48
C VAL A 308 20.19 -0.56 -6.59
N GLU A 309 19.45 -0.23 -7.65
CA GLU A 309 19.92 0.64 -8.73
C GLU A 309 20.27 2.04 -8.22
N LEU A 310 19.39 2.66 -7.45
CA LEU A 310 19.62 3.97 -6.80
C LEU A 310 20.83 3.93 -5.85
N ARG A 311 21.01 2.84 -5.10
CA ARG A 311 22.20 2.65 -4.24
C ARG A 311 23.49 2.52 -5.05
N VAL A 312 23.45 1.94 -6.25
CA VAL A 312 24.61 1.90 -7.15
C VAL A 312 24.91 3.30 -7.69
N GLU A 313 23.90 4.11 -8.00
CA GLU A 313 24.04 5.51 -8.42
C GLU A 313 24.63 6.42 -7.32
N LEU A 314 24.34 6.14 -6.04
CA LEU A 314 24.94 6.88 -4.92
C LEU A 314 26.45 6.68 -4.75
N VAL A 315 27.01 5.56 -5.21
CA VAL A 315 28.44 5.24 -5.02
C VAL A 315 29.39 6.28 -5.63
N PRO A 316 29.26 6.67 -6.91
CA PRO A 316 30.10 7.73 -7.47
C PRO A 316 29.87 9.08 -6.80
N LEU A 317 28.65 9.39 -6.35
CA LEU A 317 28.33 10.64 -5.66
C LEU A 317 29.00 10.72 -4.29
N ASN A 318 28.99 9.63 -3.52
CA ASN A 318 29.70 9.55 -2.24
C ASN A 318 31.22 9.70 -2.41
N LYS A 319 31.80 9.10 -3.47
CA LYS A 319 33.23 9.30 -3.79
C LYS A 319 33.54 10.76 -4.18
N LEU A 320 32.62 11.42 -4.89
CA LEU A 320 32.77 12.82 -5.26
C LEU A 320 32.73 13.71 -4.01
N GLU A 321 31.82 13.45 -3.07
CA GLU A 321 31.76 14.15 -1.77
C GLU A 321 33.04 13.93 -0.94
N GLU A 322 33.51 12.69 -0.82
CA GLU A 322 34.73 12.37 -0.07
C GLU A 322 35.98 13.03 -0.66
N SER A 323 36.09 13.06 -1.99
CA SER A 323 37.24 13.68 -2.69
C SER A 323 37.19 15.20 -2.75
N THR A 324 36.03 15.81 -2.47
CA THR A 324 35.84 17.27 -2.49
C THR A 324 35.82 17.90 -1.10
N LYS A 325 35.88 17.11 0.00
CA LYS A 325 36.04 17.62 1.37
C LYS A 325 37.28 18.52 1.47
N GLY A 326 37.06 19.84 1.53
CA GLY A 326 38.09 20.87 1.63
C GLY A 326 38.44 21.60 0.33
N ARG A 327 37.80 21.28 -0.81
CA ARG A 327 37.98 21.96 -2.10
C ARG A 327 36.70 22.73 -2.48
N LEU A 328 36.84 23.89 -3.15
CA LEU A 328 35.68 24.56 -3.75
C LEU A 328 35.10 23.71 -4.89
N LEU A 329 33.83 23.36 -4.74
CA LEU A 329 33.04 22.61 -5.71
C LEU A 329 32.70 23.47 -6.92
N SER A 330 32.79 22.88 -8.11
CA SER A 330 32.24 23.45 -9.33
C SER A 330 30.70 23.47 -9.27
N VAL A 331 30.05 24.38 -9.99
CA VAL A 331 28.59 24.45 -10.12
C VAL A 331 28.01 23.11 -10.61
N LYS A 332 28.75 22.38 -11.46
CA LYS A 332 28.35 21.05 -11.93
C LYS A 332 28.44 19.99 -10.83
N GLU A 333 29.51 20.03 -10.02
CA GLU A 333 29.71 19.11 -8.89
C GLU A 333 28.69 19.37 -7.78
N THR A 334 28.32 20.64 -7.57
CA THR A 334 27.26 21.05 -6.63
C THR A 334 25.90 20.51 -7.07
N LYS A 335 25.56 20.58 -8.37
CA LYS A 335 24.33 19.99 -8.90
C LYS A 335 24.29 18.46 -8.78
N THR A 336 25.42 17.78 -8.99
CA THR A 336 25.49 16.33 -8.80
C THR A 336 25.39 15.91 -7.34
N LEU A 337 25.88 16.74 -6.41
CA LEU A 337 25.69 16.51 -4.98
C LEU A 337 24.23 16.76 -4.56
N ALA A 338 23.53 17.74 -5.15
CA ALA A 338 22.11 17.92 -4.88
C ALA A 338 21.26 16.69 -5.27
N ARG A 339 21.63 15.99 -6.36
CA ARG A 339 20.97 14.73 -6.76
C ARG A 339 21.16 13.61 -5.73
N LYS A 340 22.19 13.67 -4.88
CA LYS A 340 22.40 12.69 -3.80
C LYS A 340 21.25 12.73 -2.79
N ASP A 341 20.84 13.92 -2.39
CA ASP A 341 19.77 14.08 -1.40
C ASP A 341 18.43 13.63 -1.97
N GLU A 342 18.15 13.94 -3.24
CA GLU A 342 16.97 13.43 -3.96
C GLU A 342 16.95 11.89 -4.03
N ILE A 343 18.09 11.25 -4.30
CA ILE A 343 18.16 9.77 -4.34
C ILE A 343 17.95 9.16 -2.96
N LEU A 344 18.44 9.80 -1.89
CA LEU A 344 18.24 9.32 -0.52
C LEU A 344 16.76 9.41 -0.10
N GLU A 345 16.09 10.51 -0.46
CA GLU A 345 14.65 10.68 -0.26
C GLU A 345 13.85 9.67 -1.08
N GLU A 346 14.22 9.43 -2.34
CA GLU A 346 13.60 8.43 -3.20
C GLU A 346 13.75 7.01 -2.63
N ILE A 347 14.95 6.65 -2.11
CA ILE A 347 15.16 5.37 -1.42
C ILE A 347 14.28 5.27 -0.18
N ALA A 348 14.22 6.32 0.64
CA ALA A 348 13.42 6.32 1.87
C ALA A 348 11.93 6.15 1.57
N GLN A 349 11.41 6.81 0.54
CA GLN A 349 10.03 6.66 0.08
C GLN A 349 9.76 5.23 -0.42
N LEU A 350 10.62 4.68 -1.28
CA LEU A 350 10.47 3.31 -1.79
C LEU A 350 10.59 2.24 -0.70
N GLU A 351 11.39 2.50 0.34
CA GLU A 351 11.47 1.65 1.52
C GLU A 351 10.15 1.71 2.30
N SER A 352 9.64 2.91 2.58
CA SER A 352 8.34 3.11 3.24
C SER A 352 7.19 2.42 2.48
N ASP A 353 7.11 2.61 1.16
CA ASP A 353 6.10 2.00 0.29
C ASP A 353 6.23 0.47 0.17
N SER A 354 7.38 -0.08 0.59
CA SER A 354 7.64 -1.52 0.63
C SER A 354 7.15 -2.18 1.93
N ARG A 355 6.66 -1.40 2.90
CA ARG A 355 6.16 -1.91 4.17
C ARG A 355 4.94 -2.81 3.94
N GLY A 356 4.96 -3.98 4.54
CA GLY A 356 3.86 -4.95 4.45
C GLY A 356 2.73 -4.65 5.45
N TRP A 357 1.57 -5.24 5.22
CA TRP A 357 0.45 -5.16 6.16
C TRP A 357 0.82 -5.82 7.48
N PHE A 358 0.51 -5.16 8.59
CA PHE A 358 0.74 -5.66 9.96
C PHE A 358 2.20 -6.07 10.23
N GLU A 359 3.14 -5.49 9.50
CA GLU A 359 4.56 -5.68 9.73
C GLU A 359 5.01 -4.82 10.91
N ASP A 360 5.66 -5.44 11.89
CA ASP A 360 6.27 -4.72 13.01
C ASP A 360 7.56 -4.00 12.57
N ASP A 361 7.89 -2.92 13.28
CA ASP A 361 9.05 -2.07 12.94
C ASP A 361 10.36 -2.86 12.95
N ALA A 362 10.54 -3.80 13.87
CA ALA A 362 11.75 -4.61 13.97
C ALA A 362 11.93 -5.52 12.74
N SER A 363 10.87 -6.22 12.33
CA SER A 363 10.84 -7.06 11.14
C SER A 363 11.10 -6.24 9.87
N PHE A 364 10.47 -5.06 9.77
CA PHE A 364 10.67 -4.16 8.64
C PHE A 364 12.12 -3.66 8.56
N GLU A 365 12.68 -3.18 9.67
CA GLU A 365 14.07 -2.75 9.74
C GLU A 365 15.05 -3.86 9.33
N LEU A 366 14.77 -5.12 9.66
CA LEU A 366 15.62 -6.24 9.25
C LEU A 366 15.57 -6.49 7.74
N ARG A 367 14.40 -6.34 7.12
CA ARG A 367 14.29 -6.38 5.65
C ARG A 367 15.05 -5.23 5.00
N VAL A 368 14.95 -4.02 5.55
CA VAL A 368 15.73 -2.86 5.09
C VAL A 368 17.24 -3.12 5.25
N LYS A 369 17.71 -3.64 6.40
CA LYS A 369 19.12 -4.00 6.62
C LYS A 369 19.59 -5.08 5.64
N SER A 370 18.74 -6.07 5.35
CA SER A 370 19.00 -7.10 4.33
C SER A 370 19.14 -6.48 2.93
N SER A 371 18.21 -5.60 2.55
CA SER A 371 18.26 -4.82 1.31
C SER A 371 19.55 -4.01 1.19
N VAL A 372 19.98 -3.35 2.27
CA VAL A 372 21.24 -2.61 2.34
C VAL A 372 22.43 -3.52 2.08
N ALA A 373 22.46 -4.70 2.69
CA ALA A 373 23.53 -5.67 2.50
C ALA A 373 23.58 -6.16 1.05
N SER A 374 22.43 -6.45 0.43
CA SER A 374 22.33 -6.82 -0.99
C SER A 374 22.81 -5.69 -1.91
N GLY A 375 22.44 -4.44 -1.63
CA GLY A 375 22.95 -3.27 -2.36
C GLY A 375 24.48 -3.15 -2.28
N LYS A 376 25.07 -3.32 -1.10
CA LYS A 376 26.53 -3.34 -0.92
C LYS A 376 27.21 -4.45 -1.73
N GLN A 377 26.59 -5.62 -1.85
CA GLN A 377 27.11 -6.70 -2.67
C GLN A 377 27.03 -6.39 -4.18
N ALA A 378 25.91 -5.80 -4.64
CA ALA A 378 25.73 -5.38 -6.03
C ALA A 378 26.77 -4.31 -6.43
N VAL A 379 27.06 -3.36 -5.54
CA VAL A 379 28.11 -2.34 -5.72
C VAL A 379 29.50 -2.98 -5.84
N LYS A 380 29.83 -3.97 -5.01
CA LYS A 380 31.11 -4.70 -5.10
C LYS A 380 31.23 -5.51 -6.40
N ALA A 381 30.12 -6.03 -6.90
CA ALA A 381 30.09 -6.77 -8.16
C ALA A 381 30.27 -5.84 -9.37
N SER A 382 29.65 -4.66 -9.36
CA SER A 382 29.80 -3.67 -10.44
C SER A 382 31.21 -3.08 -10.49
N SER A 383 31.85 -2.86 -9.33
CA SER A 383 33.24 -2.36 -9.28
C SER A 383 34.25 -3.37 -9.85
N LYS A 384 34.06 -4.68 -9.61
CA LYS A 384 34.94 -5.74 -10.16
C LYS A 384 34.85 -5.86 -11.69
N LYS A 385 33.71 -5.53 -12.29
CA LYS A 385 33.52 -5.60 -13.74
C LYS A 385 34.26 -4.49 -14.49
N SER A 386 34.61 -3.40 -13.80
CA SER A 386 35.42 -2.30 -14.36
C SER A 386 36.93 -2.51 -14.28
N SER A 387 37.42 -3.49 -13.50
CA SER A 387 38.85 -3.73 -13.29
C SER A 387 39.44 -4.88 -14.12
N SER A 388 38.66 -5.57 -14.96
CA SER A 388 39.12 -6.72 -15.76
C SER A 388 39.40 -6.41 -17.23
N SER A 389 39.50 -5.13 -17.64
CA SER A 389 39.82 -4.76 -19.03
C SER A 389 41.27 -4.29 -19.26
N THR A 390 42.18 -4.49 -18.30
CA THR A 390 43.59 -4.14 -18.47
C THR A 390 44.38 -5.36 -18.96
N GLY A 391 44.25 -5.69 -20.25
CA GLY A 391 44.94 -6.86 -20.80
C GLY A 391 44.74 -7.12 -22.30
N ALA A 392 44.65 -6.10 -23.15
CA ALA A 392 44.83 -6.30 -24.59
C ALA A 392 45.34 -5.03 -25.27
N LYS A 393 46.65 -4.98 -25.48
CA LYS A 393 47.34 -4.04 -26.35
C LYS A 393 46.82 -4.24 -27.77
N LYS A 394 46.11 -3.28 -28.35
CA LYS A 394 45.99 -3.17 -29.81
C LYS A 394 46.00 -1.71 -30.23
N ASN A 395 47.12 -1.30 -30.81
CA ASN A 395 47.27 -0.08 -31.57
C ASN A 395 46.19 -0.03 -32.65
N THR A 396 45.35 1.01 -32.68
CA THR A 396 45.03 1.72 -33.92
C THR A 396 44.47 3.11 -33.62
N SER A 397 44.97 4.07 -34.38
CA SER A 397 44.62 5.49 -34.45
C SER A 397 43.14 5.77 -34.70
N GLY A 398 42.64 6.90 -34.18
CA GLY A 398 41.58 7.66 -34.84
C GLY A 398 40.46 8.18 -33.94
N SER A 399 40.59 9.45 -33.55
CA SER A 399 39.56 10.50 -33.63
C SER A 399 38.18 10.33 -32.93
N THR A 400 37.84 11.41 -32.21
CA THR A 400 36.50 11.99 -31.93
C THR A 400 35.56 11.31 -30.94
N SER A 401 35.50 11.92 -29.75
CA SER A 401 34.31 12.41 -29.05
C SER A 401 32.93 12.09 -29.64
N ALA A 402 32.08 11.38 -28.88
CA ALA A 402 30.64 11.65 -28.80
C ALA A 402 29.98 10.86 -27.65
N TRP A 403 29.35 11.60 -26.73
CA TRP A 403 28.31 11.14 -25.83
C TRP A 403 27.00 10.93 -26.60
N LEU A 404 26.35 9.76 -26.47
CA LEU A 404 24.93 9.51 -26.81
C LEU A 404 24.41 8.45 -25.83
N SER A 405 23.69 8.84 -24.77
CA SER A 405 22.23 8.91 -24.69
C SER A 405 21.52 7.60 -25.05
N SER A 406 21.10 6.86 -24.02
CA SER A 406 20.23 5.69 -24.15
C SER A 406 18.77 6.11 -24.29
N THR A 407 18.22 5.96 -25.50
CA THR A 407 16.77 5.91 -25.74
C THR A 407 16.44 4.79 -26.72
N SER A 408 15.79 3.75 -26.18
CA SER A 408 14.68 2.97 -26.73
C SER A 408 14.62 2.61 -28.24
N ALA A 409 14.58 1.30 -28.52
CA ALA A 409 13.75 0.56 -29.51
C ALA A 409 14.48 -0.77 -29.81
N ALA A 410 13.89 -1.95 -30.02
CA ALA A 410 12.55 -2.33 -30.42
C ALA A 410 12.30 -3.80 -30.02
N ARG A 411 11.04 -4.10 -29.68
CA ARG A 411 10.49 -5.47 -29.67
C ARG A 411 10.36 -5.97 -31.11
N LYS A 412 10.65 -7.26 -31.36
CA LYS A 412 9.89 -8.09 -32.31
C LYS A 412 9.86 -9.57 -31.88
N PRO A 413 8.85 -10.34 -32.32
CA PRO A 413 8.29 -11.49 -31.61
C PRO A 413 8.74 -12.84 -32.18
N GLY A 414 8.80 -13.86 -31.33
CA GLY A 414 9.00 -15.26 -31.72
C GLY A 414 7.78 -16.09 -31.38
N ALA A 415 7.13 -16.63 -32.40
CA ALA A 415 5.89 -17.39 -32.33
C ALA A 415 6.08 -18.86 -31.93
N LYS A 416 4.94 -19.43 -31.51
CA LYS A 416 4.60 -20.77 -31.05
C LYS A 416 5.18 -21.94 -31.87
N SER A 417 5.42 -23.07 -31.18
CA SER A 417 5.20 -24.41 -31.73
C SER A 417 4.41 -25.26 -30.74
N TYR A 418 3.42 -25.97 -31.28
CA TYR A 418 2.43 -26.85 -30.65
C TYR A 418 2.97 -28.28 -30.59
N GLY A 419 2.61 -29.05 -29.57
CA GLY A 419 2.83 -30.49 -29.53
C GLY A 419 2.26 -31.20 -28.29
N LYS A 420 1.04 -31.74 -28.45
CA LYS A 420 0.34 -32.82 -27.69
C LYS A 420 1.29 -33.96 -27.24
N THR A 421 1.05 -34.87 -26.28
CA THR A 421 -0.08 -35.35 -25.45
C THR A 421 0.50 -36.42 -24.50
N GLY A 422 -0.10 -36.65 -23.34
CA GLY A 422 0.14 -37.89 -22.57
C GLY A 422 -0.43 -37.82 -21.16
N GLY A 423 -1.68 -38.30 -21.00
CA GLY A 423 -2.36 -38.33 -19.70
C GLY A 423 -1.90 -39.47 -18.80
N SER A 424 -2.16 -39.31 -17.50
CA SER A 424 -2.29 -40.40 -16.53
C SER A 424 -3.16 -39.94 -15.36
N LYS A 425 -4.22 -40.73 -15.10
CA LYS A 425 -5.26 -40.58 -14.08
C LYS A 425 -4.78 -41.01 -12.69
N LYS A 426 -5.66 -40.73 -11.71
CA LYS A 426 -5.87 -41.29 -10.35
C LYS A 426 -5.15 -40.54 -9.21
N LYS A 427 -5.74 -40.33 -8.02
CA LYS A 427 -6.94 -40.89 -7.39
C LYS A 427 -7.43 -39.93 -6.29
N THR A 428 -8.73 -39.88 -6.08
CA THR A 428 -9.41 -39.27 -4.94
C THR A 428 -9.14 -40.04 -3.64
N THR A 429 -9.05 -39.33 -2.52
CA THR A 429 -9.49 -39.81 -1.20
C THR A 429 -9.91 -38.62 -0.34
N SER A 430 -11.19 -38.66 0.03
CA SER A 430 -11.81 -37.94 1.12
C SER A 430 -11.17 -38.31 2.46
N GLY A 431 -11.14 -37.36 3.38
CA GLY A 431 -10.77 -37.59 4.77
C GLY A 431 -11.07 -36.34 5.58
N GLY A 432 -12.26 -36.30 6.18
CA GLY A 432 -12.56 -35.33 7.21
C GLY A 432 -11.64 -35.55 8.41
N SER A 433 -11.00 -34.49 8.86
CA SER A 433 -10.42 -34.43 10.19
C SER A 433 -10.76 -33.07 10.77
N GLY A 434 -11.73 -33.05 11.69
CA GLY A 434 -11.93 -31.93 12.61
C GLY A 434 -10.60 -31.68 13.32
N GLY A 435 -9.96 -30.57 12.97
CA GLY A 435 -8.62 -30.22 13.39
C GLY A 435 -8.63 -29.65 14.81
N ILE A 436 -7.66 -30.13 15.59
CA ILE A 436 -7.28 -29.81 16.98
C ILE A 436 -7.07 -28.30 17.26
N PHE A 437 -7.23 -27.44 16.26
CA PHE A 437 -7.15 -25.98 16.39
C PHE A 437 -8.43 -25.36 16.99
N ALA A 438 -9.60 -25.99 16.84
CA ALA A 438 -10.86 -25.48 17.37
C ALA A 438 -10.89 -25.43 18.92
N ALA A 439 -10.20 -26.34 19.60
CA ALA A 439 -10.23 -26.46 21.05
C ALA A 439 -9.25 -25.54 21.81
N MET A 440 -8.56 -24.62 21.12
CA MET A 440 -7.52 -23.77 21.74
C MET A 440 -7.79 -22.27 21.60
N MET A 441 -8.95 -21.90 21.03
CA MET A 441 -9.37 -20.52 20.78
C MET A 441 -10.78 -20.23 21.33
N ASP A 442 -11.37 -21.17 22.08
CA ASP A 442 -12.77 -21.14 22.53
C ASP A 442 -12.92 -21.05 24.07
N ASP A 443 -11.85 -20.74 24.81
CA ASP A 443 -11.88 -20.67 26.28
C ASP A 443 -11.37 -19.30 26.77
N SER A 444 -11.92 -18.22 26.23
CA SER A 444 -11.71 -16.87 26.77
C SER A 444 -13.01 -16.07 26.76
N ASP A 445 -14.08 -16.63 27.33
CA ASP A 445 -15.21 -15.90 27.89
C ASP A 445 -15.81 -16.70 29.05
N SER A 446 -15.36 -16.39 30.26
CA SER A 446 -16.04 -16.58 31.55
C SER A 446 -15.14 -16.03 32.66
N ASP A 447 -15.21 -14.72 32.86
CA ASP A 447 -15.56 -14.13 34.17
C ASP A 447 -16.14 -12.73 33.93
#